data_AF-K1V2U2-F1
#
_entry.id   AF-K1V2U2-F1
#
_cell.length_a   1.000
_cell.length_b   1.000
_cell.length_c   1.000
_cell.angle_alpha   90.00
_cell.angle_beta   90.00
_cell.angle_gamma   90.00
#
_symmetry.space_group_name_H-M   'P 1'
#
loop_
_entity.id
_entity.type
_entity.pdbx_description
1 polymer ?
#
loop_
_entity_poly.entity_id
_entity_poly.type
_entity_poly.pdbx_seq_one_letter_code
_entity_poly.pdbx_strand_id
1 'polypeptide(L)' 'NGVKVGSKSGIDKDVPDGEIRFGYPALPGMQYHRASAVFKRLPELDKRVIALEKALTDLNNNK' A
#
# COMPACT_ATOMS: atom_id res chain seq x y z
N ASN A 1 -2.98 -20.49 20.09
CA ASN A 1 -2.61 -21.64 19.24
C ASN A 1 -3.41 -21.65 17.95
N GLY A 2 -2.79 -21.24 16.82
CA GLY A 2 -3.43 -21.19 15.49
C GLY A 2 -2.83 -20.18 14.49
N VAL A 3 -1.68 -19.59 14.81
CA VAL A 3 -1.04 -18.54 14.00
C VAL A 3 -0.45 -19.13 12.73
N LYS A 4 -0.66 -18.46 11.59
CA LYS A 4 -0.08 -18.85 10.28
C LYS A 4 0.70 -17.67 9.69
N VAL A 5 1.97 -17.90 9.32
CA VAL A 5 2.85 -16.86 8.80
C VAL A 5 3.28 -17.21 7.37
N GLY A 6 3.08 -16.29 6.44
CA GLY A 6 3.49 -16.47 5.04
C GLY A 6 5.00 -16.34 4.82
N SER A 7 5.51 -16.94 3.75
CA SER A 7 6.94 -16.91 3.39
C SER A 7 7.48 -15.48 3.26
N LYS A 8 8.70 -15.23 3.76
CA LYS A 8 9.38 -13.91 3.82
C LYS A 8 8.67 -12.83 4.67
N SER A 9 7.84 -13.22 5.63
CA SER A 9 7.21 -12.25 6.55
C SER A 9 8.13 -11.89 7.72
N GLY A 10 8.13 -10.62 8.13
CA GLY A 10 8.83 -10.13 9.32
C GLY A 10 7.84 -9.86 10.45
N ILE A 11 8.09 -10.43 11.64
CA ILE A 11 7.27 -10.25 12.84
C ILE A 11 8.05 -9.38 13.83
N ASP A 12 7.58 -8.15 14.06
CA ASP A 12 8.19 -7.18 14.98
C ASP A 12 7.45 -7.04 16.32
N LYS A 13 6.27 -7.68 16.47
CA LYS A 13 5.41 -7.65 17.67
C LYS A 13 4.70 -8.98 17.89
N ASP A 14 4.17 -9.17 19.10
CA ASP A 14 3.36 -10.35 19.45
C ASP A 14 2.16 -10.52 18.51
N VAL A 15 1.91 -11.77 18.12
CA VAL A 15 0.83 -12.15 17.21
C VAL A 15 -0.26 -12.87 18.01
N PRO A 16 -1.47 -12.31 18.09
CA PRO A 16 -2.62 -12.96 18.69
C PRO A 16 -2.93 -14.33 18.08
N ASP A 17 -3.54 -15.18 18.90
CA ASP A 17 -3.92 -16.53 18.50
C ASP A 17 -4.88 -16.55 17.31
N GLY A 18 -4.58 -17.40 16.32
CA GLY A 18 -5.42 -17.61 15.14
C GLY A 18 -5.19 -16.62 13.99
N GLU A 19 -4.28 -15.65 14.15
CA GLU A 19 -4.04 -14.66 13.12
C GLU A 19 -3.18 -15.19 11.96
N ILE A 20 -3.49 -14.75 10.74
CA ILE A 20 -2.70 -15.03 9.54
C ILE A 20 -1.97 -13.77 9.11
N ARG A 21 -0.64 -13.80 9.12
CA ARG A 21 0.22 -12.65 8.79
C ARG A 21 0.98 -12.87 7.49
N PHE A 22 1.06 -11.82 6.67
CA PHE A 22 1.82 -11.78 5.42
C PHE A 22 2.59 -10.48 5.28
N GLY A 23 3.78 -10.56 4.71
CA GLY A 23 4.55 -9.40 4.25
C GLY A 23 5.56 -8.85 5.26
N TYR A 24 6.25 -7.79 4.84
CA TYR A 24 7.28 -7.10 5.59
C TYR A 24 6.91 -5.61 5.63
N PRO A 25 6.47 -5.03 6.77
CA PRO A 25 6.10 -5.66 8.04
C PRO A 25 4.73 -6.36 8.00
N ALA A 26 4.48 -7.28 8.93
CA ALA A 26 3.28 -8.10 8.98
C ALA A 26 2.00 -7.31 9.29
N LEU A 27 1.31 -6.86 8.24
CA LEU A 27 -0.03 -6.24 8.35
C LEU A 27 -1.13 -7.33 8.41
N PRO A 28 -2.27 -7.08 9.09
CA PRO A 28 -3.42 -7.98 9.05
C PRO A 28 -3.85 -8.22 7.59
N GLY A 29 -4.08 -9.48 7.20
CA GLY A 29 -4.14 -9.92 5.79
C GLY A 29 -5.00 -9.07 4.85
N MET A 30 -6.15 -8.56 5.32
CA MET A 30 -7.03 -7.70 4.51
C MET A 30 -6.44 -6.32 4.20
N GLN A 31 -5.64 -5.75 5.10
CA GLN A 31 -4.97 -4.47 4.87
C GLN A 31 -3.80 -4.62 3.91
N TYR A 32 -3.06 -5.73 3.99
CA TYR A 32 -1.96 -6.04 3.07
C TYR A 32 -2.45 -6.19 1.61
N HIS A 33 -3.56 -6.89 1.38
CA HIS A 33 -4.15 -7.01 0.03
C HIS A 33 -4.66 -5.68 -0.51
N ARG A 34 -5.30 -4.84 0.32
CA ARG A 34 -5.74 -3.49 -0.07
C ARG A 34 -4.56 -2.58 -0.40
N ALA A 35 -3.52 -2.57 0.44
CA ALA A 35 -2.31 -1.80 0.19
C ALA A 35 -1.59 -2.28 -1.08
N SER A 36 -1.43 -3.60 -1.27
CA SER A 36 -0.79 -4.18 -2.45
C SER A 36 -1.54 -3.87 -3.77
N ALA A 37 -2.87 -3.81 -3.74
CA ALA A 37 -3.67 -3.40 -4.89
C ALA A 37 -3.47 -1.92 -5.24
N VAL A 38 -3.26 -1.06 -4.24
CA VAL A 38 -2.91 0.36 -4.44
C VAL A 38 -1.47 0.48 -4.95
N PHE A 39 -0.50 -0.29 -4.41
CA PHE A 39 0.89 -0.28 -4.86
C PHE A 39 1.05 -0.51 -6.37
N LYS A 40 0.27 -1.43 -6.95
CA LYS A 40 0.27 -1.65 -8.42
C LYS A 40 -0.23 -0.45 -9.22
N ARG A 41 -1.12 0.36 -8.64
CA ARG A 41 -1.73 1.54 -9.27
C ARG A 41 -0.97 2.83 -8.97
N LEU A 42 -0.01 2.83 -8.04
CA LEU A 42 0.76 4.02 -7.68
C LEU A 42 1.50 4.65 -8.87
N PRO A 43 2.14 3.91 -9.79
CA PRO A 43 2.80 4.53 -10.95
C PRO A 43 1.82 5.25 -11.88
N GLU A 44 0.60 4.74 -12.02
CA GLU A 44 -0.46 5.38 -12.82
C GLU A 44 -1.03 6.60 -12.10
N LEU A 45 -1.17 6.53 -10.77
CA LEU A 45 -1.65 7.63 -9.94
C LEU A 45 -0.64 8.80 -9.93
N ASP A 46 0.65 8.51 -9.82
CA ASP A 46 1.74 9.49 -9.88
C ASP A 46 1.71 10.28 -11.20
N LYS A 47 1.62 9.56 -12.33
CA LYS A 47 1.46 10.19 -13.67
C LYS A 47 0.24 11.11 -13.75
N ARG A 48 -0.88 10.72 -13.15
CA ARG A 48 -2.10 11.53 -13.14
C ARG A 48 -1.94 12.79 -12.30
N VAL A 49 -1.29 12.69 -11.13
CA VAL A 49 -1.01 13.84 -10.28
C VAL A 49 -0.11 14.84 -10.99
N ILE A 50 1.00 14.39 -11.57
CA ILE A 50 1.92 15.25 -12.34
C ILE A 50 1.20 15.95 -13.50
N ALA A 51 0.36 15.23 -14.24
CA ALA A 51 -0.41 15.81 -15.34
C ALA A 51 -1.40 16.88 -14.87
N LEU A 52 -2.06 16.65 -13.73
CA LEU A 52 -2.99 17.61 -13.13
C LEU A 52 -2.25 18.86 -12.62
N GLU A 53 -1.13 18.68 -11.92
CA GLU A 53 -0.29 19.79 -11.44
C GLU A 53 0.22 20.67 -12.58
N LYS A 54 0.62 20.04 -13.69
CA LYS A 54 1.01 20.76 -14.91
C LYS A 54 -0.16 21.57 -15.48
N ALA A 55 -1.33 20.94 -15.66
CA ALA A 55 -2.52 21.61 -16.17
C ALA A 55 -2.97 22.78 -15.28
N LEU A 56 -2.89 22.63 -13.95
CA LEU A 56 -3.16 23.69 -12.98
C LEU A 56 -2.17 24.85 -13.11
N THR A 57 -0.89 24.55 -13.31
CA THR A 57 0.16 25.56 -13.52
C THR A 57 -0.07 26.32 -14.83
N ASP A 58 -0.35 25.62 -15.93
CA ASP A 58 -0.62 26.23 -17.23
C ASP A 58 -1.89 27.11 -17.20
N LEU A 59 -2.93 26.68 -16.47
CA LEU A 59 -4.15 27.47 -16.27
C LEU A 59 -3.92 28.73 -15.41
N ASN A 60 -3.09 28.64 -14.38
CA ASN A 60 -2.78 29.78 -13.51
C ASN A 60 -1.86 30.80 -14.20
N ASN A 61 -0.96 30.35 -15.08
CA ASN A 61 -0.04 31.22 -15.81
C ASN A 61 -0.69 31.96 -16.99
N ASN A 62 -1.86 31.49 -17.45
CA ASN A 62 -2.65 32.11 -18.52
C ASN A 62 -3.72 33.09 -18.00
N LYS A 63 -3.70 33.43 -16.71
CA LYS A 63 -4.48 34.52 -16.11
C LYS A 63 -3.62 35.78 -15.98
#